data_AF-A0A402AIA6-F1
#
_entry.id   AF-A0A402AIA6-F1
#
_cell.length_a   1.000
_cell.length_b   1.000
_cell.length_c   1.000
_cell.angle_alpha   90.00
_cell.angle_beta   90.00
_cell.angle_gamma   90.00
#
_symmetry.space_group_name_H-M   'P 1'
#
loop_
_entity.id
_entity.type
_entity.pdbx_description
1 polymer ?
#
loop_
_entity_poly.entity_id
_entity_poly.type
_entity_poly.pdbx_seq_one_letter_code
_entity_poly.pdbx_strand_id
1 'polypeptide(L)'
;MSETPLLQITTLRYYLFGLALAPIFMAFFGTSWWGMGELSQVLPGGNLTSLIIFILVDIILLAGAIWLILRARQLPVDRSPAAKALGKEKGRYYGRWFGSIFGLEIIVILIANILIYKVFKRPAYSMPVIAIIVGLHFLPLASVFQVRAYYITGTLVALVGVVVMLAIPATQTFGSARAWDVVLGITCSIILWITGGFTLLMARNKLQQTQVLLAGIHDTAPPAGLIAGDAAL
;
A
#
# COMPACT_ATOMS: atom_id res chain seq x y z
N MET A 1 -7.61 29.12 -13.68
CA MET A 1 -8.93 28.49 -13.84
C MET A 1 -9.21 27.68 -12.59
N SER A 2 -10.15 28.11 -11.74
CA SER A 2 -10.54 27.35 -10.55
C SER A 2 -11.28 26.09 -10.98
N GLU A 3 -10.77 24.92 -10.63
CA GLU A 3 -11.52 23.66 -10.79
C GLU A 3 -12.86 23.76 -10.05
N THR A 4 -13.93 23.24 -10.66
CA THR A 4 -15.25 23.24 -10.01
C THR A 4 -15.22 22.36 -8.75
N PRO A 5 -15.99 22.68 -7.69
CA PRO A 5 -16.03 21.86 -6.46
C PRO A 5 -16.31 20.36 -6.74
N LEU A 6 -17.12 20.06 -7.75
CA LEU A 6 -17.43 18.70 -8.20
C LEU A 6 -16.22 17.96 -8.81
N LEU A 7 -15.35 18.66 -9.53
CA LEU A 7 -14.12 18.09 -10.09
C LEU A 7 -13.10 17.77 -8.98
N GLN A 8 -13.03 18.62 -7.95
CA GLN A 8 -12.21 18.39 -6.76
C GLN A 8 -12.69 17.18 -5.94
N ILE A 9 -14.00 17.03 -5.73
CA ILE A 9 -14.57 15.87 -5.04
C ILE A 9 -14.30 14.58 -5.83
N THR A 10 -14.39 14.64 -7.17
CA THR A 10 -14.15 13.49 -8.04
C THR A 10 -12.69 13.04 -8.02
N THR A 11 -11.73 13.97 -8.11
CA THR A 11 -10.30 13.64 -8.00
C THR A 11 -9.95 13.09 -6.62
N LEU A 12 -10.53 13.64 -5.56
CA LEU A 12 -10.36 13.17 -4.19
C LEU A 12 -10.93 11.76 -3.97
N ARG A 13 -12.08 11.45 -4.57
CA ARG A 13 -12.65 10.09 -4.57
C ARG A 13 -11.65 9.10 -5.17
N TYR A 14 -11.09 9.38 -6.35
CA TYR A 14 -10.08 8.50 -6.96
C TYR A 14 -8.81 8.36 -6.12
N TYR A 15 -8.36 9.44 -5.48
CA TYR A 15 -7.24 9.41 -4.54
C TYR A 15 -7.53 8.51 -3.32
N LEU A 16 -8.72 8.59 -2.74
CA LEU A 16 -9.15 7.72 -1.63
C LEU A 16 -9.21 6.24 -2.05
N PHE A 17 -9.68 5.93 -3.25
CA PHE A 17 -9.61 4.56 -3.77
C PHE A 17 -8.18 4.06 -3.91
N GLY A 18 -7.29 4.89 -4.48
CA GLY A 18 -5.87 4.54 -4.60
C GLY A 18 -5.22 4.27 -3.24
N LEU A 19 -5.49 5.12 -2.25
CA LEU A 19 -5.01 4.89 -0.89
C LEU A 19 -5.64 3.67 -0.21
N ALA A 20 -6.91 3.37 -0.48
CA ALA A 20 -7.59 2.21 0.09
C ALA A 20 -7.11 0.87 -0.48
N LEU A 21 -6.52 0.86 -1.68
CA LEU A 21 -5.88 -0.32 -2.25
C LEU A 21 -4.53 -0.63 -1.58
N ALA A 22 -3.84 0.39 -1.06
CA ALA A 22 -2.52 0.21 -0.46
C ALA A 22 -2.52 -0.80 0.71
N PRO A 23 -3.43 -0.73 1.71
CA PRO A 23 -3.50 -1.73 2.78
C PRO A 23 -3.71 -3.16 2.29
N ILE A 24 -4.39 -3.36 1.15
CA ILE A 24 -4.61 -4.69 0.57
C ILE A 24 -3.27 -5.28 0.07
N PHE A 25 -2.50 -4.49 -0.68
CA PHE A 25 -1.17 -4.91 -1.14
C PHE A 25 -0.22 -5.14 0.05
N MET A 26 -0.26 -4.25 1.04
CA MET A 26 0.56 -4.35 2.24
C MET A 26 0.23 -5.58 3.09
N ALA A 27 -1.05 -5.95 3.19
CA ALA A 27 -1.49 -7.19 3.83
C ALA A 27 -0.94 -8.41 3.07
N PHE A 28 -1.19 -8.48 1.76
CA PHE A 28 -0.74 -9.60 0.93
C PHE A 28 0.78 -9.83 0.97
N PHE A 29 1.58 -8.78 0.74
CA PHE A 29 3.03 -8.90 0.78
C PHE A 29 3.56 -9.02 2.21
N GLY A 30 2.94 -8.35 3.18
CA GLY A 30 3.28 -8.50 4.60
C GLY A 30 3.15 -9.94 5.05
N THR A 31 2.05 -10.61 4.70
CA THR A 31 1.83 -12.02 5.00
C THR A 31 2.78 -12.94 4.22
N SER A 32 3.12 -12.59 2.98
CA SER A 32 4.13 -13.33 2.20
C SER A 32 5.50 -13.31 2.89
N TRP A 33 5.96 -12.14 3.35
CA TRP A 33 7.18 -12.01 4.15
C TRP A 33 7.07 -12.76 5.48
N TRP A 34 5.89 -12.77 6.10
CA TRP A 34 5.67 -13.38 7.41
C TRP A 34 5.80 -14.89 7.34
N GLY A 35 5.21 -15.48 6.29
CA GLY A 35 5.34 -16.91 6.00
C GLY A 35 6.78 -17.34 5.75
N MET A 36 7.59 -16.48 5.15
CA MET A 36 9.03 -16.72 4.94
C MET A 36 9.88 -16.51 6.22
N GLY A 37 9.31 -15.95 7.28
CA GLY A 37 9.96 -15.77 8.59
C GLY A 37 10.08 -17.04 9.43
N GLU A 38 9.52 -18.17 8.96
CA GLU A 38 9.68 -19.52 9.52
C GLU A 38 9.55 -19.64 11.06
N LEU A 39 8.67 -18.84 11.69
CA LEU A 39 8.58 -18.77 13.16
C LEU A 39 8.26 -20.14 13.83
N SER A 40 7.63 -21.05 13.09
CA SER A 40 7.37 -22.43 13.53
C SER A 40 8.62 -23.30 13.69
N GLN A 41 9.71 -22.93 13.04
CA GLN A 41 11.02 -23.55 13.20
C GLN A 41 11.85 -22.94 14.34
N VAL A 42 11.37 -21.82 14.91
CA VAL A 42 12.03 -21.08 15.98
C VAL A 42 11.42 -21.38 17.34
N LEU A 43 10.09 -21.49 17.42
CA LEU A 43 9.35 -21.64 18.68
C LEU A 43 8.41 -22.86 18.67
N PRO A 44 8.31 -23.61 19.79
CA PRO A 44 7.25 -24.60 19.97
C PRO A 44 5.86 -23.96 19.81
N GLY A 45 5.03 -24.51 18.92
CA GLY A 45 3.71 -23.94 18.62
C GLY A 45 3.74 -22.72 17.69
N GLY A 46 4.91 -22.33 17.15
CA GLY A 46 5.07 -21.14 16.32
C GLY A 46 4.16 -21.10 15.09
N ASN A 47 3.69 -22.25 14.57
CA ASN A 47 2.68 -22.29 13.51
C ASN A 47 1.36 -21.61 13.92
N LEU A 48 0.82 -21.95 15.10
CA LEU A 48 -0.45 -21.40 15.57
C LEU A 48 -0.31 -19.92 15.92
N THR A 49 0.77 -19.55 16.62
CA THR A 49 1.06 -18.14 16.93
C THR A 49 1.21 -17.30 15.67
N SER A 50 1.95 -17.81 14.67
CA SER A 50 2.11 -17.14 13.37
C SER A 50 0.77 -16.93 12.69
N LEU A 51 -0.06 -17.97 12.67
CA LEU A 51 -1.37 -17.96 12.03
C LEU A 51 -2.30 -16.95 12.68
N ILE A 52 -2.35 -16.92 14.00
CA ILE A 52 -3.16 -15.94 14.75
C ILE A 52 -2.70 -14.51 14.41
N ILE A 53 -1.39 -14.25 14.42
CA ILE A 53 -0.86 -12.90 14.18
C ILE A 53 -1.23 -12.40 12.78
N PHE A 54 -0.89 -13.14 11.71
CA PHE A 54 -1.15 -12.62 10.36
C PHE A 54 -2.64 -12.55 10.07
N ILE A 55 -3.47 -13.49 10.55
CA ILE A 55 -4.93 -13.42 10.36
C ILE A 55 -5.50 -12.17 11.03
N LEU A 56 -5.09 -11.87 12.27
CA LEU A 56 -5.58 -10.69 12.97
C LEU A 56 -5.20 -9.40 12.22
N VAL A 57 -3.94 -9.27 11.82
CA VAL A 57 -3.47 -8.07 11.11
C VAL A 57 -4.13 -7.93 9.74
N ASP A 58 -4.22 -9.00 8.95
CA ASP A 58 -4.83 -8.97 7.63
C ASP A 58 -6.33 -8.70 7.70
N ILE A 59 -7.06 -9.27 8.67
CA ILE A 59 -8.48 -8.94 8.88
C ILE A 59 -8.64 -7.44 9.14
N ILE A 60 -7.80 -6.85 10.02
CA ILE A 60 -7.88 -5.43 10.33
C ILE A 60 -7.62 -4.57 9.09
N LEU A 61 -6.56 -4.87 8.32
CA LEU A 61 -6.20 -4.11 7.12
C LEU A 61 -7.23 -4.27 6.01
N LEU A 62 -7.69 -5.49 5.75
CA LEU A 62 -8.67 -5.79 4.70
C LEU A 62 -10.04 -5.24 5.05
N ALA A 63 -10.53 -5.43 6.29
CA ALA A 63 -11.80 -4.86 6.73
C ALA A 63 -11.76 -3.32 6.67
N GLY A 64 -10.65 -2.72 7.10
CA GLY A 64 -10.44 -1.27 6.99
C GLY A 64 -10.45 -0.78 5.54
N ALA A 65 -9.73 -1.45 4.64
CA ALA A 65 -9.70 -1.13 3.22
C ALA A 65 -11.09 -1.25 2.57
N ILE A 66 -11.80 -2.35 2.83
CA ILE A 66 -13.16 -2.58 2.33
C ILE A 66 -14.10 -1.48 2.85
N TRP A 67 -14.08 -1.20 4.15
CA TRP A 67 -14.89 -0.14 4.75
C TRP A 67 -14.64 1.22 4.07
N LEU A 68 -13.38 1.56 3.84
CA LEU A 68 -12.99 2.82 3.22
C LEU A 68 -13.42 2.89 1.75
N ILE A 69 -13.28 1.80 1.00
CA ILE A 69 -13.78 1.66 -0.38
C ILE A 69 -15.29 1.88 -0.42
N LEU A 70 -16.05 1.23 0.48
CA LEU A 70 -17.50 1.35 0.55
C LEU A 70 -17.94 2.79 0.89
N ARG A 71 -17.22 3.47 1.79
CA ARG A 71 -17.51 4.88 2.12
C ARG A 71 -17.11 5.84 1.01
N ALA A 72 -15.97 5.65 0.35
CA ALA A 72 -15.55 6.48 -0.78
C ALA A 72 -16.53 6.36 -1.96
N ARG A 73 -17.20 5.21 -2.13
CA ARG A 73 -18.26 5.03 -3.14
C ARG A 73 -19.47 5.94 -2.94
N GLN A 74 -19.76 6.33 -1.69
CA GLN A 74 -20.90 7.18 -1.32
C GLN A 74 -20.64 8.67 -1.61
N LEU A 75 -19.39 9.07 -1.88
CA LEU A 75 -19.08 10.46 -2.21
C LEU A 75 -19.69 10.85 -3.58
N PRO A 76 -20.17 12.11 -3.74
CA PRO A 76 -20.61 12.63 -5.02
C PRO A 76 -19.55 12.42 -6.11
N VAL A 77 -19.99 12.22 -7.36
CA VAL A 77 -19.08 12.09 -8.50
C VAL A 77 -19.58 12.91 -9.65
N ASP A 78 -18.68 13.64 -10.30
CA ASP A 78 -18.98 14.25 -11.59
C ASP A 78 -19.12 13.13 -12.63
N ARG A 79 -20.33 13.03 -13.21
CA ARG A 79 -20.68 12.04 -14.24
C ARG A 79 -20.51 12.57 -15.66
N SER A 80 -20.02 13.80 -15.81
CA SER A 80 -19.76 14.42 -17.11
C SER A 80 -18.83 13.55 -17.97
N PRO A 81 -18.98 13.60 -19.31
CA PRO A 81 -18.06 12.90 -20.20
C PRO A 81 -16.59 13.30 -19.98
N ALA A 82 -16.34 14.58 -19.64
CA ALA A 82 -15.02 15.10 -19.36
C ALA A 82 -14.40 14.47 -18.10
N ALA A 83 -15.12 14.39 -16.99
CA ALA A 83 -14.64 13.77 -15.76
C ALA A 83 -14.38 12.25 -15.93
N LYS A 84 -15.24 11.56 -16.68
CA LYS A 84 -15.03 10.14 -17.01
C LYS A 84 -13.79 9.92 -17.88
N ALA A 85 -13.58 10.76 -18.89
CA ALA A 85 -12.40 10.68 -19.76
C ALA A 85 -11.11 10.91 -18.95
N LEU A 86 -11.08 11.93 -18.10
CA LEU A 86 -9.95 12.23 -17.21
C LEU A 86 -9.65 11.07 -16.25
N GLY A 87 -10.67 10.49 -15.62
CA GLY A 87 -10.51 9.34 -14.72
C GLY A 87 -9.94 8.11 -15.45
N LYS A 88 -10.41 7.84 -16.68
CA LYS A 88 -9.91 6.74 -17.52
C LYS A 88 -8.45 6.97 -17.94
N GLU A 89 -8.08 8.19 -18.31
CA GLU A 89 -6.71 8.55 -18.68
C GLU A 89 -5.75 8.37 -17.50
N LYS A 90 -6.08 8.94 -16.33
CA LYS A 90 -5.28 8.78 -15.11
C LYS A 90 -5.17 7.31 -14.71
N GLY A 91 -6.26 6.55 -14.77
CA GLY A 91 -6.25 5.11 -14.50
C GLY A 91 -5.30 4.34 -15.42
N ARG A 92 -5.31 4.64 -16.73
CA ARG A 92 -4.36 4.03 -17.70
C ARG A 92 -2.92 4.44 -17.41
N TYR A 93 -2.68 5.70 -17.06
CA TYR A 93 -1.34 6.18 -16.69
C TYR A 93 -0.79 5.41 -15.49
N TYR A 94 -1.52 5.39 -14.37
CA TYR A 94 -1.08 4.69 -13.16
C TYR A 94 -0.96 3.18 -13.37
N GLY A 95 -1.92 2.57 -14.08
CA GLY A 95 -1.88 1.14 -14.37
C GLY A 95 -0.68 0.73 -15.23
N ARG A 96 -0.32 1.53 -16.25
CA ARG A 96 0.87 1.30 -17.07
C ARG A 96 2.14 1.38 -16.25
N TRP A 97 2.32 2.45 -15.48
CA TRP A 97 3.53 2.62 -14.66
C TRP A 97 3.64 1.57 -13.56
N PHE A 98 2.54 1.25 -12.88
CA PHE A 98 2.49 0.17 -11.90
C PHE A 98 2.92 -1.16 -12.52
N GLY A 99 2.31 -1.53 -13.65
CA GLY A 99 2.63 -2.78 -14.35
C GLY A 99 4.08 -2.83 -14.83
N SER A 100 4.64 -1.72 -15.33
CA SER A 100 6.04 -1.65 -15.73
C SER A 100 7.01 -1.77 -14.56
N ILE A 101 6.76 -1.07 -13.45
CA ILE A 101 7.60 -1.14 -12.25
C ILE A 101 7.56 -2.54 -11.65
N PHE A 102 6.37 -3.09 -11.48
CA PHE A 102 6.17 -4.44 -10.93
C PHE A 102 6.74 -5.53 -11.84
N GLY A 103 6.55 -5.40 -13.15
CA GLY A 103 7.16 -6.32 -14.13
C GLY A 103 8.69 -6.27 -14.11
N LEU A 104 9.27 -5.07 -14.00
CA LEU A 104 10.72 -4.91 -13.88
C LEU A 104 11.26 -5.57 -12.60
N GLU A 105 10.58 -5.37 -11.47
CA GLU A 105 10.93 -6.00 -10.20
C GLU A 105 10.99 -7.53 -10.33
N ILE A 106 9.96 -8.15 -10.91
CA ILE A 106 9.91 -9.60 -11.13
C ILE A 106 11.11 -10.05 -11.98
N ILE A 107 11.41 -9.35 -13.07
CA ILE A 107 12.55 -9.68 -13.95
C ILE A 107 13.87 -9.60 -13.16
N VAL A 108 14.06 -8.54 -12.37
CA VAL A 108 15.27 -8.32 -11.57
C VAL A 108 15.41 -9.40 -10.50
N ILE A 109 14.33 -9.78 -9.81
CA ILE A 109 14.33 -10.88 -8.82
C ILE A 109 14.71 -12.21 -9.49
N LEU A 110 14.13 -12.52 -10.66
CA LEU A 110 14.44 -13.76 -11.39
C LEU A 110 15.91 -13.82 -11.80
N ILE A 111 16.44 -12.74 -12.37
CA ILE A 111 17.85 -12.65 -12.76
C ILE A 111 18.75 -12.79 -11.53
N ALA A 112 18.45 -12.05 -10.46
CA ALA A 112 19.22 -12.12 -9.21
C ALA A 112 19.25 -13.54 -8.65
N ASN A 113 18.11 -14.24 -8.61
CA ASN A 113 18.06 -15.63 -8.16
C ASN A 113 18.85 -16.57 -9.07
N ILE A 114 18.75 -16.42 -10.40
CA ILE A 114 19.58 -17.23 -11.32
C ILE A 114 21.07 -17.04 -11.01
N LEU A 115 21.52 -15.80 -10.84
CA LEU A 115 22.91 -15.50 -10.50
C LEU A 115 23.30 -16.10 -9.15
N ILE A 116 22.49 -15.92 -8.12
CA ILE A 116 22.75 -16.40 -6.75
C ILE A 116 22.86 -17.93 -6.71
N TYR A 117 21.92 -18.65 -7.32
CA TYR A 117 21.84 -20.10 -7.24
C TYR A 117 22.77 -20.80 -8.24
N LYS A 118 22.87 -20.31 -9.49
CA LYS A 118 23.59 -21.01 -10.56
C LYS A 118 25.02 -20.53 -10.77
N VAL A 119 25.27 -19.22 -10.63
CA VAL A 119 26.59 -18.64 -10.89
C VAL A 119 27.42 -18.59 -9.60
N PHE A 120 26.91 -17.92 -8.58
CA PHE A 120 27.65 -17.71 -7.33
C PHE A 120 27.55 -18.88 -6.36
N LYS A 121 26.52 -19.74 -6.51
CA LYS A 121 26.26 -20.90 -5.64
C LYS A 121 26.17 -20.51 -4.16
N ARG A 122 25.54 -19.36 -3.88
CA ARG A 122 25.36 -18.80 -2.53
C ARG A 122 23.86 -18.62 -2.21
N PRO A 123 23.06 -19.71 -2.15
CA PRO A 123 21.60 -19.64 -2.01
C PRO A 123 21.15 -18.83 -0.79
N ALA A 124 22.01 -18.74 0.23
CA ALA A 124 21.77 -17.97 1.41
C ALA A 124 21.43 -16.49 1.15
N TYR A 125 21.96 -15.90 0.08
CA TYR A 125 21.82 -14.49 -0.27
C TYR A 125 20.51 -14.17 -1.00
N SER A 126 19.72 -15.18 -1.35
CA SER A 126 18.42 -15.00 -2.02
C SER A 126 17.54 -14.01 -1.26
N MET A 127 17.32 -14.26 0.04
CA MET A 127 16.38 -13.46 0.82
C MET A 127 16.78 -11.99 1.00
N PRO A 128 18.02 -11.68 1.44
CA PRO A 128 18.43 -10.28 1.56
C PRO A 128 18.44 -9.52 0.22
N VAL A 129 18.84 -10.19 -0.86
CA VAL A 129 18.85 -9.56 -2.20
C VAL A 129 17.43 -9.27 -2.66
N ILE A 130 16.48 -10.20 -2.43
CA ILE A 130 15.06 -9.95 -2.69
C ILE A 130 14.57 -8.77 -1.84
N ALA A 131 14.91 -8.70 -0.54
CA ALA A 131 14.51 -7.58 0.31
C ALA A 131 15.04 -6.24 -0.24
N ILE A 132 16.29 -6.19 -0.71
CA ILE A 132 16.86 -4.99 -1.33
C ILE A 132 16.12 -4.61 -2.61
N ILE A 133 15.92 -5.55 -3.53
CA ILE A 133 15.20 -5.29 -4.79
C ILE A 133 13.78 -4.81 -4.49
N VAL A 134 13.11 -5.46 -3.54
CA VAL A 134 11.74 -5.10 -3.15
C VAL A 134 11.71 -3.71 -2.51
N GLY A 135 12.60 -3.41 -1.58
CA GLY A 135 12.71 -2.08 -1.00
C GLY A 135 12.96 -0.99 -2.07
N LEU A 136 13.82 -1.26 -3.05
CA LEU A 136 14.07 -0.34 -4.15
C LEU A 136 12.87 -0.18 -5.09
N HIS A 137 12.02 -1.20 -5.26
CA HIS A 137 10.80 -1.10 -6.08
C HIS A 137 9.85 -0.01 -5.56
N PHE A 138 9.86 0.26 -4.26
CA PHE A 138 8.95 1.24 -3.63
C PHE A 138 9.30 2.68 -3.98
N LEU A 139 10.57 2.96 -4.31
CA LEU A 139 11.03 4.32 -4.63
C LEU A 139 10.36 4.89 -5.91
N PRO A 140 10.35 4.18 -7.06
CA PRO A 140 9.62 4.65 -8.23
C PRO A 140 8.10 4.65 -7.99
N LEU A 141 7.55 3.70 -7.21
CA LEU A 141 6.12 3.74 -6.83
C LEU A 141 5.80 4.99 -6.02
N ALA A 142 6.66 5.41 -5.10
CA ALA A 142 6.48 6.62 -4.31
C ALA A 142 6.37 7.86 -5.21
N SER A 143 7.20 7.94 -6.25
CA SER A 143 7.15 9.02 -7.25
C SER A 143 5.90 8.96 -8.11
N VAL A 144 5.50 7.78 -8.58
CA VAL A 144 4.33 7.63 -9.46
C VAL A 144 3.03 7.93 -8.70
N PHE A 145 2.88 7.38 -7.50
CA PHE A 145 1.66 7.51 -6.69
C PHE A 145 1.67 8.72 -5.76
N GLN A 146 2.78 9.45 -5.67
CA GLN A 146 2.94 10.64 -4.81
C GLN A 146 2.66 10.35 -3.33
N VAL A 147 3.01 9.14 -2.87
CA VAL A 147 2.83 8.69 -1.48
C VAL A 147 4.18 8.67 -0.77
N ARG A 148 4.46 9.70 0.05
CA ARG A 148 5.74 9.84 0.76
C ARG A 148 6.09 8.64 1.65
N ALA A 149 5.08 7.99 2.23
CA ALA A 149 5.28 6.80 3.06
C ALA A 149 6.02 5.68 2.31
N TYR A 150 5.89 5.60 0.98
CA TYR A 150 6.57 4.57 0.19
C TYR A 150 8.08 4.81 0.07
N TYR A 151 8.56 6.06 0.10
CA TYR A 151 10.00 6.31 0.19
C TYR A 151 10.58 5.75 1.48
N ILE A 152 9.88 5.96 2.60
CA ILE A 152 10.29 5.45 3.92
C ILE A 152 10.24 3.93 3.92
N THR A 153 9.12 3.35 3.49
CA THR A 153 8.91 1.89 3.42
C THR A 153 10.01 1.23 2.60
N GLY A 154 10.24 1.72 1.38
CA GLY A 154 11.25 1.17 0.47
C GLY A 154 12.66 1.26 1.02
N THR A 155 13.01 2.41 1.60
CA THR A 155 14.32 2.62 2.21
C THR A 155 14.52 1.69 3.40
N LEU A 156 13.53 1.55 4.28
CA LEU A 156 13.62 0.66 5.44
C LEU A 156 13.76 -0.80 5.02
N VAL A 157 12.93 -1.28 4.10
CA VAL A 157 12.99 -2.68 3.62
C VAL A 157 14.35 -2.97 2.97
N ALA A 158 14.85 -2.08 2.12
CA ALA A 158 16.16 -2.24 1.51
C ALA A 158 17.30 -2.19 2.53
N LEU A 159 17.23 -1.25 3.48
CA LEU A 159 18.23 -1.10 4.53
C LEU A 159 18.28 -2.33 5.44
N VAL A 160 17.14 -2.91 5.82
CA VAL A 160 17.10 -4.14 6.61
C VAL A 160 17.79 -5.28 5.86
N GLY A 161 17.57 -5.40 4.54
CA GLY A 161 18.30 -6.36 3.69
C GLY A 161 19.82 -6.20 3.79
N VAL A 162 20.32 -4.98 3.65
CA VAL A 162 21.76 -4.67 3.77
C VAL A 162 22.28 -4.93 5.19
N VAL A 163 21.57 -4.46 6.21
CA VAL A 163 21.97 -4.60 7.62
C VAL A 163 22.04 -6.06 8.02
N VAL A 164 21.07 -6.89 7.65
CA VAL A 164 21.08 -8.33 7.95
C VAL A 164 22.31 -9.01 7.32
N MET A 165 22.65 -8.68 6.07
CA MET A 165 23.84 -9.23 5.41
C MET A 165 25.15 -8.86 6.11
N LEU A 166 25.24 -7.64 6.67
CA LEU A 166 26.46 -7.14 7.29
C LEU A 166 26.58 -7.53 8.77
N ALA A 167 25.45 -7.59 9.49
CA ALA A 167 25.44 -7.76 10.94
C ALA A 167 25.24 -9.22 11.39
N ILE A 168 24.61 -10.06 10.56
CA ILE A 168 24.29 -11.44 10.92
C ILE A 168 25.09 -12.39 10.03
N PRO A 169 25.91 -13.31 10.58
CA PRO A 169 26.60 -14.31 9.79
C PRO A 169 25.62 -15.18 8.98
N ALA A 170 25.93 -15.44 7.71
CA ALA A 170 25.07 -16.24 6.82
C ALA A 170 24.82 -17.68 7.30
N THR A 171 25.67 -18.19 8.20
CA THR A 171 25.58 -19.52 8.82
C THR A 171 24.78 -19.53 10.11
N GLN A 172 24.37 -18.37 10.64
CA GLN A 172 23.60 -18.26 11.87
C GLN A 172 22.19 -18.83 11.68
N THR A 173 21.71 -19.58 12.67
CA THR A 173 20.36 -20.15 12.71
C THR A 173 19.64 -19.75 14.00
N PHE A 174 18.31 -19.80 13.96
CA PHE A 174 17.42 -19.76 15.12
C PHE A 174 16.58 -21.03 15.11
N GLY A 175 16.88 -21.97 16.02
CA GLY A 175 16.36 -23.33 15.89
C GLY A 175 16.87 -23.97 14.60
N SER A 176 15.95 -24.50 13.78
CA SER A 176 16.29 -25.05 12.46
C SER A 176 16.24 -24.01 11.32
N ALA A 177 15.64 -22.84 11.55
CA ALA A 177 15.51 -21.80 10.54
C ALA A 177 16.78 -20.96 10.42
N ARG A 178 17.03 -20.44 9.22
CA ARG A 178 18.15 -19.53 8.97
C ARG A 178 17.82 -18.16 9.54
N ALA A 179 18.76 -17.57 10.29
CA ALA A 179 18.52 -16.30 10.98
C ALA A 179 18.15 -15.16 10.02
N TRP A 180 18.72 -15.16 8.81
CA TRP A 180 18.39 -14.18 7.77
C TRP A 180 16.91 -14.26 7.37
N ASP A 181 16.40 -15.46 7.14
CA ASP A 181 15.03 -15.68 6.65
C ASP A 181 14.02 -15.25 7.74
N VAL A 182 14.29 -15.60 9.01
CA VAL A 182 13.49 -15.19 10.17
C VAL A 182 13.46 -13.66 10.35
N VAL A 183 14.65 -13.03 10.41
CA VAL A 183 14.75 -11.58 10.68
C VAL A 183 14.16 -10.77 9.53
N LEU A 184 14.48 -11.12 8.28
CA LEU A 184 13.95 -10.43 7.12
C LEU A 184 12.45 -10.63 6.98
N GLY A 185 11.98 -11.88 7.11
CA GLY A 185 10.56 -12.21 7.06
C GLY A 185 9.75 -11.37 8.03
N ILE A 186 10.06 -11.46 9.32
CA ILE A 186 9.33 -10.75 10.37
C ILE A 186 9.45 -9.23 10.22
N THR A 187 10.66 -8.71 10.00
CA THR A 187 10.88 -7.26 9.96
C THR A 187 10.22 -6.61 8.75
N CYS A 188 10.35 -7.22 7.56
CA CYS A 188 9.70 -6.72 6.35
C CYS A 188 8.17 -6.77 6.48
N SER A 189 7.60 -7.83 7.06
CA SER A 189 6.16 -7.91 7.34
C SER A 189 5.67 -6.78 8.21
N ILE A 190 6.35 -6.52 9.32
CA ILE A 190 5.98 -5.45 10.25
C ILE A 190 6.03 -4.09 9.55
N ILE A 191 7.09 -3.82 8.78
CA ILE A 191 7.21 -2.57 8.01
C ILE A 191 6.03 -2.40 7.05
N LEU A 192 5.68 -3.44 6.30
CA LEU A 192 4.57 -3.40 5.33
C LEU A 192 3.22 -3.24 6.04
N TRP A 193 2.94 -3.99 7.09
CA TRP A 193 1.70 -3.87 7.86
C TRP A 193 1.55 -2.49 8.52
N ILE A 194 2.62 -1.93 9.11
CA ILE A 194 2.62 -0.56 9.63
C ILE A 194 2.30 0.44 8.51
N THR A 195 2.90 0.26 7.33
CA THR A 195 2.63 1.11 6.16
C THR A 195 1.17 1.00 5.70
N GLY A 196 0.61 -0.21 5.71
CA GLY A 196 -0.81 -0.45 5.43
C GLY A 196 -1.71 0.26 6.45
N GLY A 197 -1.42 0.12 7.74
CA GLY A 197 -2.15 0.82 8.81
C GLY A 197 -2.06 2.34 8.68
N PHE A 198 -0.86 2.87 8.38
CA PHE A 198 -0.65 4.30 8.19
C PHE A 198 -1.43 4.85 6.99
N THR A 199 -1.38 4.17 5.84
CA THR A 199 -2.13 4.60 4.64
C THR A 199 -3.64 4.53 4.86
N LEU A 200 -4.12 3.52 5.60
CA LEU A 200 -5.52 3.40 6.02
C LEU A 200 -5.95 4.59 6.89
N LEU A 201 -5.17 4.94 7.91
CA LEU A 201 -5.46 6.09 8.79
C LEU A 201 -5.43 7.41 8.01
N MET A 202 -4.43 7.60 7.15
CA MET A 202 -4.34 8.79 6.29
C MET A 202 -5.58 8.94 5.40
N ALA A 203 -6.05 7.85 4.81
CA ALA A 203 -7.22 7.87 3.95
C ALA A 203 -8.52 8.10 4.74
N ARG A 204 -8.66 7.51 5.93
CA ARG A 204 -9.78 7.77 6.85
C ARG A 204 -9.86 9.26 7.22
N ASN A 205 -8.74 9.87 7.60
CA ASN A 205 -8.70 11.28 7.98
C ASN A 205 -9.14 12.19 6.81
N LYS A 206 -8.67 11.91 5.59
CA LYS A 206 -9.08 12.65 4.39
C LYS A 206 -10.56 12.46 4.05
N LEU A 207 -11.09 11.25 4.20
CA LEU A 207 -12.52 10.99 4.01
C LEU A 207 -13.37 11.82 4.99
N GLN A 208 -13.00 11.85 6.28
CA GLN A 208 -13.71 12.63 7.30
C GLN A 208 -13.68 14.13 6.99
N GLN A 209 -12.52 14.68 6.63
CA GLN A 209 -12.40 16.08 6.20
C GLN A 209 -13.33 16.41 5.03
N THR A 210 -13.44 15.48 4.06
CA THR A 210 -14.33 15.64 2.90
C THR A 210 -15.80 15.67 3.33
N GLN A 211 -16.20 14.78 4.23
CA GLN A 211 -17.59 14.71 4.71
C GLN A 211 -17.99 15.98 5.46
N VAL A 212 -17.09 16.53 6.30
CA VAL A 212 -17.32 17.80 7.01
C VAL A 212 -17.48 18.97 6.03
N LEU A 213 -16.62 19.05 5.02
CA LEU A 213 -16.71 20.09 3.98
C LEU A 213 -18.03 20.00 3.19
N LEU A 214 -18.47 18.79 2.85
CA LEU A 214 -19.75 18.58 2.16
C LEU A 214 -20.95 18.99 3.02
N ALA A 215 -20.93 18.68 4.32
CA ALA A 215 -22.00 19.08 5.23
C ALA A 215 -22.12 20.62 5.33
N GLY A 216 -21.00 21.34 5.46
CA GLY A 216 -21.00 22.80 5.51
C GLY A 216 -21.48 23.49 4.22
N ILE A 217 -21.30 22.85 3.05
CA ILE A 217 -21.86 23.34 1.78
C ILE A 217 -23.39 23.17 1.77
N HIS A 218 -23.93 22.08 2.34
CA HIS A 218 -25.36 21.87 2.43
C HIS A 218 -26.05 22.85 3.40
N ASP A 219 -25.41 23.20 4.51
CA ASP A 219 -25.96 24.12 5.51
C ASP A 219 -25.96 25.59 5.05
N THR A 220 -25.16 25.94 4.05
CA THR A 220 -25.08 27.32 3.50
C THR A 220 -25.91 27.52 2.23
N ALA A 221 -26.53 26.47 1.69
CA ALA A 221 -27.43 26.59 0.56
C ALA A 221 -28.76 27.21 1.02
N PRO A 222 -29.24 28.32 0.40
CA PRO A 222 -30.53 28.90 0.77
C PRO A 222 -31.63 27.86 0.58
N PRO A 223 -32.64 27.80 1.48
CA PRO A 223 -33.72 26.85 1.35
C PRO A 223 -34.40 27.03 -0.01
N ALA A 224 -34.66 25.91 -0.68
CA ALA A 224 -35.17 25.82 -2.06
C ALA A 224 -36.53 26.50 -2.31
N GLY A 225 -37.09 27.22 -1.32
CA GLY A 225 -38.31 28.01 -1.40
C GLY A 225 -38.12 29.52 -1.55
N LEU A 226 -36.90 30.05 -1.62
CA LEU A 226 -36.64 31.50 -1.72
C LEU A 226 -36.40 32.03 -3.16
N ILE A 227 -36.63 31.21 -4.20
CA ILE A 227 -36.60 31.65 -5.62
C ILE A 227 -38.01 31.55 -6.24
N ALA A 228 -39.02 32.05 -5.52
CA ALA A 228 -40.36 32.23 -6.07
C ALA A 228 -40.98 33.50 -5.47
N GLY A 229 -41.02 34.57 -6.27
CA GLY A 229 -41.75 35.80 -5.95
C GLY A 229 -40.85 37.03 -5.94
N ASP A 230 -40.64 37.61 -7.12
CA ASP A 230 -40.79 39.05 -7.36
C ASP A 230 -40.24 39.40 -8.76
N ALA A 231 -41.06 39.10 -9.75
CA ALA A 231 -41.00 39.72 -11.07
C ALA A 231 -42.43 39.79 -11.63
N ALA A 232 -43.29 40.48 -10.89
CA ALA A 232 -44.53 41.02 -11.40
C ALA A 232 -44.60 42.47 -10.88
N LEU A 233 -44.19 43.41 -11.73
CA LEU A 233 -44.74 44.75 -11.95
C LEU A 233 -43.92 45.44 -13.06
#